data_AF-A0A7Y3EUI8-F1
#
_entry.id   AF-A0A7Y3EUI8-F1
#
_cell.length_a   1.000
_cell.length_b   1.000
_cell.length_c   1.000
_cell.angle_alpha   90.00
_cell.angle_beta   90.00
_cell.angle_gamma   90.00
#
_symmetry.space_group_name_H-M   'P 1'
#
loop_
_entity.id
_entity.type
_entity.pdbx_description
1 polymer ?
#
loop_
_entity_poly.entity_id
_entity_poly.type
_entity_poly.pdbx_seq_one_letter_code
_entity_poly.pdbx_strand_id
1 'polypeptide(L)'
;MSEDYTTFFRVFSQVSKAIHSGESTTEILENIVTNIKEILGAKGCIYWIVDHGTQKIETMISHGFPYRNLTDVDYETLNQIFDSEQGPLIYIEDAKSDGRIPELDTIGKKSVGSIAGMFFDIIGSTAGILAVYFYNRRELTISELEILTALGEQGAIALHKALSYDEKMLQNLRQIVEGFTLALEAKDEKTHGHSVKVARFAKLIAEEMGLAEPEIETVYHGGLLHDIGKIGMNDDILERLGILSRKEMDIIKQHPVIGARITQPLVFLNDVVPLILHHHERFDGTGYPDGLKGKAIPLGARILTVCDAFETMLAGRKHFAKMKFEDAVVNLHQGAKHQFDPNIIDALFSVLLKYPELLQVNGSGSAQNCLRRYKQKLHDRSGLAPSMFI
;
A
#
# COMPACT_ATOMS: atom_id res chain seq x y z
N MET A 1 20.03 -45.42 11.96
CA MET A 1 19.77 -43.97 11.95
C MET A 1 19.82 -43.51 13.38
N SER A 2 20.57 -42.45 13.70
CA SER A 2 20.55 -41.88 15.05
C SER A 2 19.15 -41.33 15.36
N GLU A 3 18.81 -41.25 16.65
CA GLU A 3 17.54 -40.73 17.17
C GLU A 3 17.25 -39.30 16.66
N ASP A 4 18.31 -38.53 16.40
CA ASP A 4 18.26 -37.17 15.85
C ASP A 4 17.72 -37.13 14.42
N TYR A 5 18.09 -38.07 13.55
CA TYR A 5 17.58 -38.10 12.17
C TYR A 5 16.10 -38.47 12.14
N THR A 6 15.64 -39.37 13.00
CA THR A 6 14.21 -39.70 13.11
C THR A 6 13.40 -38.48 13.58
N THR A 7 13.93 -37.74 14.55
CA THR A 7 13.33 -36.49 15.03
C THR A 7 13.31 -35.44 13.92
N PHE A 8 14.43 -35.23 13.23
CA PHE A 8 14.55 -34.33 12.09
C PHE A 8 13.53 -34.65 10.99
N PHE A 9 13.45 -35.89 10.51
CA PHE A 9 12.52 -36.25 9.42
C PHE A 9 11.06 -36.01 9.81
N ARG A 10 10.69 -36.28 11.07
CA ARG A 10 9.35 -36.00 11.58
C ARG A 10 9.06 -34.49 11.55
N VAL A 11 9.98 -33.67 12.06
CA VAL A 11 9.84 -32.21 12.11
C VAL A 11 9.77 -31.63 10.70
N PHE A 12 10.69 -32.03 9.82
CA PHE A 12 10.71 -31.61 8.42
C PHE A 12 9.39 -31.93 7.73
N SER A 13 8.85 -33.15 7.92
CA SER A 13 7.56 -33.55 7.35
C SER A 13 6.39 -32.73 7.91
N GLN A 14 6.39 -32.43 9.21
CA GLN A 14 5.37 -31.59 9.85
C GLN A 14 5.39 -30.16 9.31
N VAL A 15 6.57 -29.54 9.27
CA VAL A 15 6.79 -28.20 8.72
C VAL A 15 6.37 -28.15 7.24
N SER A 16 6.82 -29.12 6.43
CA SER A 16 6.47 -29.18 5.02
C SER A 16 4.95 -29.31 4.81
N LYS A 17 4.27 -30.10 5.66
CA LYS A 17 2.81 -30.21 5.62
C LYS A 17 2.12 -28.90 6.01
N ALA A 18 2.60 -28.24 7.06
CA ALA A 18 2.09 -26.94 7.53
C ALA A 18 2.18 -25.84 6.46
N ILE A 19 3.30 -25.80 5.72
CA ILE A 19 3.49 -24.90 4.57
C ILE A 19 2.43 -25.19 3.49
N HIS A 20 2.14 -26.46 3.21
CA HIS A 20 1.15 -26.83 2.19
C HIS A 20 -0.29 -26.58 2.62
N SER A 21 -0.64 -26.81 3.90
CA SER A 21 -1.98 -26.57 4.46
C SER A 21 -2.30 -25.09 4.63
N GLY A 22 -1.32 -24.19 4.51
CA GLY A 22 -1.53 -22.75 4.66
C GLY A 22 -1.64 -22.32 6.13
N GLU A 23 -0.95 -23.03 7.02
CA GLU A 23 -0.82 -22.64 8.42
C GLU A 23 -0.05 -21.31 8.55
N SER A 24 -0.17 -20.68 9.71
CA SER A 24 0.47 -19.40 10.00
C SER A 24 1.99 -19.51 9.83
N THR A 25 2.58 -18.63 9.02
CA THR A 25 4.04 -18.57 8.84
C THR A 25 4.76 -18.38 10.17
N THR A 26 4.17 -17.62 11.10
CA THR A 26 4.72 -17.45 12.45
C THR A 26 4.78 -18.76 13.22
N GLU A 27 3.71 -19.55 13.21
CA GLU A 27 3.67 -20.86 13.89
C GLU A 27 4.64 -21.86 13.25
N ILE A 28 4.78 -21.82 11.92
CA ILE A 28 5.75 -22.64 11.18
C ILE A 28 7.19 -22.30 11.62
N LEU A 29 7.53 -21.01 11.67
CA LEU A 29 8.85 -20.56 12.10
C LEU A 29 9.11 -20.84 13.60
N GLU A 30 8.11 -20.70 14.46
CA GLU A 30 8.18 -21.05 15.88
C GLU A 30 8.51 -22.54 16.08
N ASN A 31 7.84 -23.41 15.31
CA ASN A 31 8.13 -24.84 15.29
C ASN A 31 9.56 -25.10 14.80
N ILE A 32 10.02 -24.42 13.76
CA ILE A 32 11.39 -24.55 13.24
C ILE A 32 12.43 -24.17 14.31
N VAL A 33 12.35 -22.98 14.89
CA VAL A 33 13.37 -22.52 15.86
C VAL A 33 13.37 -23.35 17.14
N THR A 34 12.20 -23.82 17.57
CA THR A 34 12.06 -24.68 18.75
C THR A 34 12.75 -26.02 18.51
N ASN A 35 12.46 -26.67 17.38
CA ASN A 35 13.03 -27.97 17.06
C ASN A 35 14.53 -27.90 16.76
N ILE A 36 15.02 -26.86 16.06
CA ILE A 36 16.47 -26.67 15.88
C ILE A 36 17.17 -26.56 17.23
N LYS A 37 16.62 -25.75 18.15
CA LYS A 37 17.20 -25.59 19.48
C LYS A 37 17.25 -26.92 20.23
N GLU A 38 16.19 -27.72 20.16
CA GLU A 38 16.13 -29.02 20.85
C GLU A 38 17.07 -30.06 20.24
N ILE A 39 17.07 -30.21 18.91
CA ILE A 39 17.89 -31.21 18.20
C ILE A 39 19.38 -30.91 18.36
N LEU A 40 19.79 -29.63 18.26
CA LEU A 40 21.20 -29.23 18.37
C LEU A 40 21.66 -29.04 19.82
N GLY A 41 20.76 -29.17 20.81
CA GLY A 41 21.05 -28.88 22.22
C GLY A 41 21.51 -27.44 22.44
N ALA A 42 20.96 -26.51 21.67
CA ALA A 42 21.36 -25.10 21.67
C ALA A 42 20.82 -24.36 22.90
N LYS A 43 21.49 -23.27 23.26
CA LYS A 43 21.00 -22.30 24.25
C LYS A 43 19.74 -21.61 23.74
N GLY A 44 19.75 -21.22 22.47
CA GLY A 44 18.59 -20.64 21.81
C GLY A 44 18.78 -20.53 20.31
N CYS A 45 17.67 -20.28 19.64
CA CYS A 45 17.59 -20.16 18.19
C CYS A 45 16.70 -18.97 17.85
N ILE A 46 17.10 -18.20 16.84
CA ILE A 46 16.40 -17.01 16.39
C ILE A 46 16.35 -17.04 14.87
N TYR A 47 15.18 -16.73 14.31
CA TYR A 47 14.97 -16.47 12.90
C TYR A 47 14.53 -15.01 12.75
N TRP A 48 15.38 -14.16 12.19
CA TRP A 48 15.02 -12.79 11.82
C TRP A 48 14.55 -12.74 10.37
N ILE A 49 13.60 -11.85 10.13
CA ILE A 49 13.12 -11.49 8.80
C ILE A 49 13.51 -10.03 8.62
N VAL A 50 14.33 -9.77 7.61
CA VAL A 50 14.89 -8.45 7.34
C VAL A 50 14.53 -7.99 5.94
N ASP A 51 14.37 -6.69 5.77
CA ASP A 51 14.22 -6.06 4.47
C ASP A 51 15.44 -5.16 4.22
N HIS A 52 16.28 -5.56 3.28
CA HIS A 52 17.50 -4.83 2.91
C HIS A 52 17.21 -3.51 2.17
N GLY A 53 16.02 -3.39 1.55
CA GLY A 53 15.59 -2.19 0.84
C GLY A 53 15.15 -1.09 1.79
N THR A 54 14.41 -1.45 2.85
CA THR A 54 14.02 -0.51 3.92
C THR A 54 15.04 -0.41 5.05
N GLN A 55 16.04 -1.30 5.07
CA GLN A 55 17.07 -1.43 6.10
C GLN A 55 16.48 -1.65 7.50
N LYS A 56 15.50 -2.56 7.60
CA LYS A 56 14.78 -2.85 8.84
C LYS A 56 14.70 -4.34 9.12
N ILE A 57 14.57 -4.66 10.41
CA ILE A 57 14.13 -5.96 10.89
C ILE A 57 12.60 -5.89 10.91
N GLU A 58 11.95 -6.61 10.00
CA GLU A 58 10.49 -6.66 9.90
C GLU A 58 9.88 -7.41 11.08
N THR A 59 10.48 -8.55 11.43
CA THR A 59 10.09 -9.33 12.60
C THR A 59 11.18 -10.31 12.99
N MET A 60 10.99 -10.95 14.15
CA MET A 60 11.86 -12.03 14.61
C MET A 60 11.08 -13.08 15.41
N ILE A 61 11.45 -14.34 15.21
CA ILE A 61 10.93 -15.48 15.94
C ILE A 61 12.07 -16.10 16.73
N SER A 62 11.86 -16.41 18.01
CA SER A 62 12.94 -16.91 18.86
C SER A 62 12.47 -17.96 19.87
N HIS A 63 13.38 -18.84 20.25
CA HIS A 63 13.19 -19.80 21.32
C HIS A 63 14.47 -19.94 22.16
N GLY A 64 14.31 -20.09 23.48
CA GLY A 64 15.44 -20.26 24.43
C GLY A 64 16.01 -18.95 25.00
N PHE A 65 15.47 -17.80 24.59
CA PHE A 65 15.86 -16.49 25.12
C PHE A 65 14.64 -15.71 25.65
N PRO A 66 14.76 -14.98 26.77
CA PRO A 66 13.72 -14.06 27.19
C PRO A 66 13.69 -12.83 26.26
N TYR A 67 12.50 -12.39 25.87
CA TYR A 67 12.26 -11.30 24.90
C TYR A 67 13.07 -10.03 25.16
N ARG A 68 13.24 -9.64 26.44
CA ARG A 68 14.01 -8.46 26.86
C ARG A 68 15.48 -8.43 26.41
N ASN A 69 16.08 -9.58 26.13
CA ASN A 69 17.48 -9.67 25.72
C ASN A 69 17.65 -9.60 24.18
N LEU A 70 16.54 -9.58 23.44
CA LEU A 70 16.50 -9.72 21.99
C LEU A 70 16.17 -8.43 21.26
N THR A 71 15.51 -7.49 21.94
CA THR A 71 15.01 -6.22 21.38
C THR A 71 16.09 -5.18 21.10
N ASP A 72 17.33 -5.39 21.56
CA ASP A 72 18.40 -4.39 21.50
C ASP A 72 19.32 -4.56 20.26
N VAL A 73 19.04 -5.51 19.36
CA VAL A 73 19.81 -5.71 18.13
C VAL A 73 19.15 -4.95 16.99
N ASP A 74 19.82 -3.93 16.46
CA ASP A 74 19.39 -3.21 15.26
C ASP A 74 19.84 -3.90 13.96
N TYR A 75 19.31 -3.43 12.83
CA TYR A 75 19.59 -3.98 11.50
C TYR A 75 21.09 -3.88 11.14
N GLU A 76 21.74 -2.76 11.45
CA GLU A 76 23.16 -2.54 11.13
C GLU A 76 24.05 -3.55 11.88
N THR A 77 23.80 -3.73 13.18
CA THR A 77 24.49 -4.73 13.99
C THR A 77 24.25 -6.14 13.47
N LEU A 78 23.00 -6.47 13.13
CA LEU A 78 22.67 -7.80 12.63
C LEU A 78 23.38 -8.09 11.30
N ASN A 79 23.41 -7.12 10.38
CA ASN A 79 24.07 -7.25 9.09
C ASN A 79 25.59 -7.26 9.22
N GLN A 80 26.17 -6.60 10.24
CA GLN A 80 27.59 -6.71 10.56
C GLN A 80 27.97 -8.10 11.08
N ILE A 81 27.10 -8.72 11.89
CA ILE A 81 27.33 -10.06 12.44
C ILE A 81 27.12 -11.12 11.35
N PHE A 82 26.04 -11.00 10.58
CA PHE A 82 25.61 -11.97 9.58
C PHE A 82 25.62 -11.39 8.16
N ASP A 83 26.79 -10.95 7.72
CA ASP A 83 27.02 -10.37 6.40
C ASP A 83 26.90 -11.43 5.29
N SER A 84 25.88 -11.30 4.45
CA SER A 84 25.60 -12.25 3.36
C SER A 84 26.70 -12.31 2.30
N GLU A 85 27.56 -11.30 2.16
CA GLU A 85 28.71 -11.32 1.25
C GLU A 85 29.77 -12.36 1.67
N GLN A 86 29.81 -12.72 2.96
CA GLN A 86 30.75 -13.72 3.50
C GLN A 86 30.30 -15.16 3.23
N GLY A 87 29.11 -15.35 2.68
CA GLY A 87 28.53 -16.63 2.31
C GLY A 87 27.29 -17.01 3.13
N PRO A 88 26.61 -18.12 2.76
CA PRO A 88 25.32 -18.49 3.33
C PRO A 88 25.41 -19.04 4.76
N LEU A 89 26.62 -19.40 5.22
CA LEU A 89 26.88 -19.88 6.58
C LEU A 89 27.97 -19.03 7.21
N ILE A 90 27.67 -18.48 8.37
CA ILE A 90 28.58 -17.66 9.16
C ILE A 90 28.73 -18.33 10.52
N TYR A 91 29.96 -18.72 10.85
CA TYR A 91 30.26 -19.35 12.11
C TYR A 91 31.16 -18.44 12.96
N ILE A 92 30.77 -18.28 14.22
CA ILE A 92 31.49 -17.52 15.24
C ILE A 92 31.94 -18.51 16.30
N GLU A 93 33.23 -18.84 16.28
CA GLU A 93 33.81 -19.86 17.17
C GLU A 93 33.84 -19.41 18.63
N ASP A 94 34.14 -18.12 18.88
CA ASP A 94 34.11 -17.52 20.21
C ASP A 94 33.37 -16.19 20.22
N ALA A 95 32.15 -16.21 20.73
CA ALA A 95 31.31 -15.03 20.82
C ALA A 95 31.90 -13.92 21.72
N LYS A 96 32.85 -14.26 22.60
CA LYS A 96 33.47 -13.32 23.55
C LYS A 96 34.63 -12.52 22.98
N SER A 97 35.33 -13.05 21.99
CA SER A 97 36.48 -12.40 21.38
C SER A 97 36.23 -11.92 19.95
N ASP A 98 35.13 -12.36 19.32
CA ASP A 98 34.83 -11.99 17.93
C ASP A 98 34.44 -10.51 17.82
N GLY A 99 35.22 -9.76 17.04
CA GLY A 99 35.06 -8.32 16.87
C GLY A 99 33.76 -7.90 16.16
N ARG A 100 32.98 -8.84 15.62
CA ARG A 100 31.66 -8.57 15.03
C ARG A 100 30.56 -8.41 16.07
N ILE A 101 30.73 -8.93 17.29
CA ILE A 101 29.69 -8.90 18.31
C ILE A 101 29.88 -7.68 19.22
N PRO A 102 28.97 -6.68 19.19
CA PRO A 102 29.03 -5.57 20.14
C PRO A 102 28.72 -6.06 21.56
N GLU A 103 29.29 -5.37 22.55
CA GLU A 103 29.34 -5.70 23.99
C GLU A 103 28.29 -6.75 24.45
N LEU A 104 28.73 -7.99 24.68
CA LEU A 104 27.88 -9.14 25.07
C LEU A 104 26.95 -8.92 26.27
N ASP A 105 27.27 -7.93 27.10
CA ASP A 105 26.56 -7.56 28.32
C ASP A 105 25.21 -6.89 28.04
N THR A 106 25.07 -6.13 26.94
CA THR A 106 23.82 -5.46 26.56
C THR A 106 22.84 -6.39 25.84
N ILE A 107 23.31 -7.42 25.13
CA ILE A 107 22.46 -8.33 24.32
C ILE A 107 22.04 -9.60 25.11
N GLY A 108 22.26 -9.64 26.43
CA GLY A 108 21.89 -10.79 27.27
C GLY A 108 22.61 -12.11 26.94
N LYS A 109 23.80 -12.03 26.32
CA LYS A 109 24.58 -13.16 25.79
C LYS A 109 25.76 -13.59 26.67
N LYS A 110 25.80 -13.20 27.95
CA LYS A 110 26.89 -13.51 28.92
C LYS A 110 27.38 -14.97 28.97
N SER A 111 26.54 -15.92 28.56
CA SER A 111 26.82 -17.36 28.53
C SER A 111 26.69 -17.98 27.13
N VAL A 112 26.96 -17.22 26.06
CA VAL A 112 27.13 -17.75 24.70
C VAL A 112 28.62 -18.05 24.47
N GLY A 113 28.91 -19.25 23.99
CA GLY A 113 30.23 -19.72 23.61
C GLY A 113 30.49 -19.55 22.11
N SER A 114 29.70 -20.22 21.27
CA SER A 114 29.74 -20.09 19.80
C SER A 114 28.36 -19.78 19.20
N ILE A 115 28.36 -19.29 17.95
CA ILE A 115 27.15 -18.96 17.19
C ILE A 115 27.30 -19.52 15.77
N ALA A 116 26.23 -20.12 15.25
CA ALA A 116 26.12 -20.45 13.83
C ALA A 116 24.94 -19.69 13.24
N GLY A 117 25.20 -18.86 12.23
CA GLY A 117 24.20 -18.11 11.47
C GLY A 117 24.10 -18.61 10.05
N MET A 118 22.88 -18.70 9.53
CA MET A 118 22.62 -18.98 8.12
C MET A 118 21.75 -17.89 7.51
N PHE A 119 22.07 -17.54 6.28
CA PHE A 119 21.35 -16.55 5.48
C PHE A 119 20.54 -17.24 4.39
N PHE A 120 19.31 -16.77 4.17
CA PHE A 120 18.38 -17.28 3.17
C PHE A 120 17.74 -16.12 2.40
N ASP A 121 17.88 -16.13 1.08
CA ASP A 121 17.09 -15.26 0.21
C ASP A 121 15.62 -15.70 0.24
N ILE A 122 14.70 -14.73 0.40
CA ILE A 122 13.26 -15.01 0.38
C ILE A 122 12.66 -14.47 -0.92
N ILE A 123 12.44 -13.15 -1.03
CA ILE A 123 11.88 -12.54 -2.24
C ILE A 123 12.22 -11.05 -2.26
N GLY A 124 12.60 -10.52 -3.44
CA GLY A 124 12.96 -9.11 -3.59
C GLY A 124 14.13 -8.72 -2.68
N SER A 125 13.92 -7.73 -1.80
CA SER A 125 14.87 -7.29 -0.78
C SER A 125 14.72 -8.00 0.57
N THR A 126 13.74 -8.89 0.72
CA THR A 126 13.47 -9.59 1.98
C THR A 126 14.33 -10.84 2.09
N ALA A 127 14.97 -11.01 3.24
CA ALA A 127 15.82 -12.15 3.56
C ALA A 127 15.57 -12.70 4.98
N GLY A 128 15.98 -13.94 5.19
CA GLY A 128 15.91 -14.66 6.46
C GLY A 128 17.30 -14.87 7.04
N ILE A 129 17.46 -14.59 8.33
CA ILE A 129 18.70 -14.89 9.06
C ILE A 129 18.34 -15.84 10.20
N LEU A 130 18.91 -17.04 10.18
CA LEU A 130 18.72 -18.06 11.21
C LEU A 130 19.99 -18.18 12.03
N ALA A 131 19.96 -17.79 13.31
CA ALA A 131 21.09 -17.98 14.22
C ALA A 131 20.79 -18.95 15.35
N VAL A 132 21.75 -19.83 15.60
CA VAL A 132 21.76 -20.79 16.69
C VAL A 132 22.91 -20.46 17.63
N TYR A 133 22.62 -20.46 18.92
CA TYR A 133 23.54 -20.03 19.96
C TYR A 133 23.85 -21.19 20.90
N PHE A 134 25.11 -21.38 21.23
CA PHE A 134 25.56 -22.47 22.10
C PHE A 134 26.14 -21.94 23.41
N TYR A 135 26.06 -22.74 24.48
CA TYR A 135 26.66 -22.38 25.77
C TYR A 135 28.19 -22.40 25.74
N ASN A 136 28.75 -23.40 25.06
CA ASN A 136 30.19 -23.63 24.96
C ASN A 136 30.65 -23.41 23.52
N ARG A 137 31.95 -23.19 23.33
CA ARG A 137 32.55 -23.19 22.00
C ARG A 137 32.45 -24.59 21.42
N ARG A 138 31.80 -24.73 20.27
CA ARG A 138 31.68 -25.99 19.54
C ARG A 138 31.34 -25.75 18.08
N GLU A 139 31.98 -26.53 17.21
CA GLU A 139 31.64 -26.59 15.79
C GLU A 139 30.40 -27.45 15.55
N LEU A 140 29.73 -27.20 14.43
CA LEU A 140 28.64 -28.03 13.94
C LEU A 140 29.19 -29.21 13.15
N THR A 141 28.61 -30.38 13.39
CA THR A 141 28.84 -31.53 12.52
C THR A 141 28.14 -31.33 11.17
N ILE A 142 28.55 -32.10 10.15
CA ILE A 142 27.91 -32.08 8.82
C ILE A 142 26.40 -32.35 8.94
N SER A 143 26.01 -33.33 9.76
CA SER A 143 24.60 -33.66 10.00
C SER A 143 23.81 -32.51 10.65
N GLU A 144 24.40 -31.81 11.62
CA GLU A 144 23.74 -30.65 12.24
C GLU A 144 23.62 -29.48 11.26
N LEU A 145 24.62 -29.29 10.39
CA LEU A 145 24.56 -28.29 9.33
C LEU A 145 23.49 -28.62 8.29
N GLU A 146 23.35 -29.89 7.89
CA GLU A 146 22.26 -30.36 7.02
C GLU A 146 20.89 -30.09 7.63
N ILE A 147 20.71 -30.36 8.92
CA ILE A 147 19.46 -30.10 9.65
C ILE A 147 19.15 -28.60 9.67
N LEU A 148 20.14 -27.78 10.02
CA LEU A 148 19.99 -26.33 10.07
C LEU A 148 19.62 -25.76 8.70
N THR A 149 20.30 -26.23 7.66
CA THR A 149 20.06 -25.82 6.26
C THR A 149 18.66 -26.20 5.83
N ALA A 150 18.27 -27.47 5.99
CA ALA A 150 16.98 -27.97 5.54
C ALA A 150 15.80 -27.28 6.25
N LEU A 151 15.87 -27.09 7.58
CA LEU A 151 14.81 -26.42 8.32
C LEU A 151 14.79 -24.90 8.07
N GLY A 152 15.95 -24.27 7.91
CA GLY A 152 16.05 -22.87 7.51
C GLY A 152 15.45 -22.62 6.13
N GLU A 153 15.75 -23.49 5.15
CA GLU A 153 15.14 -23.45 3.81
C GLU A 153 13.63 -23.64 3.86
N GLN A 154 13.10 -24.52 4.71
CA GLN A 154 11.65 -24.63 4.90
C GLN A 154 11.04 -23.32 5.43
N GLY A 155 11.74 -22.64 6.35
CA GLY A 155 11.34 -21.31 6.82
C GLY A 155 11.32 -20.27 5.70
N ALA A 156 12.37 -20.24 4.86
CA ALA A 156 12.44 -19.37 3.70
C ALA A 156 11.32 -19.66 2.68
N ILE A 157 11.01 -20.93 2.42
CA ILE A 157 9.90 -21.33 1.52
C ILE A 157 8.55 -20.91 2.10
N ALA A 158 8.33 -21.09 3.41
CA ALA A 158 7.11 -20.64 4.08
C ALA A 158 6.90 -19.12 3.92
N LEU A 159 7.97 -18.35 4.12
CA LEU A 159 7.96 -16.90 3.96
C LEU A 159 7.77 -16.46 2.52
N HIS A 160 8.51 -17.06 1.58
CA HIS A 160 8.35 -16.79 0.15
C HIS A 160 6.91 -17.03 -0.28
N LYS A 161 6.29 -18.14 0.15
CA LYS A 161 4.91 -18.46 -0.20
C LYS A 161 3.92 -17.43 0.34
N ALA A 162 4.07 -17.01 1.60
CA ALA A 162 3.20 -16.00 2.21
C ALA A 162 3.32 -14.66 1.47
N LEU A 163 4.54 -14.15 1.33
CA LEU A 163 4.80 -12.86 0.67
C LEU A 163 4.40 -12.87 -0.82
N SER A 164 4.66 -13.96 -1.53
CA SER A 164 4.26 -14.11 -2.94
C SER A 164 2.75 -14.20 -3.11
N TYR A 165 2.03 -14.79 -2.15
CA TYR A 165 0.57 -14.87 -2.21
C TYR A 165 -0.05 -13.48 -2.10
N ASP A 166 0.45 -12.67 -1.18
CA ASP A 166 0.01 -11.28 -1.02
C ASP A 166 0.28 -10.44 -2.27
N GLU A 167 1.48 -10.55 -2.86
CA GLU A 167 1.82 -9.84 -4.10
C GLU A 167 0.91 -10.28 -5.26
N LYS A 168 0.70 -11.58 -5.44
CA LYS A 168 -0.22 -12.10 -6.48
C LYS A 168 -1.66 -11.66 -6.24
N MET A 169 -2.09 -11.59 -4.98
CA MET A 169 -3.41 -11.08 -4.65
C MET A 169 -3.54 -9.63 -5.12
N LEU A 170 -2.61 -8.76 -4.73
CA LEU A 170 -2.59 -7.36 -5.15
C LEU A 170 -2.58 -7.20 -6.68
N GLN A 171 -1.79 -8.00 -7.39
CA GLN A 171 -1.77 -8.01 -8.85
C GLN A 171 -3.14 -8.41 -9.44
N ASN A 172 -3.76 -9.47 -8.91
CA ASN A 172 -5.09 -9.89 -9.34
C ASN A 172 -6.14 -8.81 -9.06
N LEU A 173 -6.07 -8.13 -7.91
CA LEU A 173 -6.96 -7.01 -7.58
C LEU A 173 -6.85 -5.91 -8.63
N ARG A 174 -5.62 -5.50 -8.94
CA ARG A 174 -5.36 -4.49 -9.96
C ARG A 174 -5.93 -4.88 -11.32
N GLN A 175 -5.71 -6.13 -11.74
CA GLN A 175 -6.25 -6.65 -13.01
C GLN A 175 -7.78 -6.67 -13.04
N ILE A 176 -8.44 -6.99 -11.94
CA ILE A 176 -9.91 -6.95 -11.83
C ILE A 176 -10.42 -5.52 -11.96
N VAL A 177 -9.80 -4.56 -11.28
CA VAL A 177 -10.17 -3.13 -11.37
C VAL A 177 -9.95 -2.59 -12.79
N GLU A 178 -8.82 -2.92 -13.41
CA GLU A 178 -8.53 -2.58 -14.81
C GLU A 178 -9.58 -3.20 -15.75
N GLY A 179 -9.95 -4.47 -15.54
CA GLY A 179 -11.00 -5.14 -16.31
C GLY A 179 -12.38 -4.47 -16.19
N PHE A 180 -12.77 -4.04 -14.99
CA PHE A 180 -14.01 -3.27 -14.80
C PHE A 180 -13.96 -1.90 -15.46
N THR A 181 -12.81 -1.23 -15.38
CA THR A 181 -12.60 0.06 -16.05
C THR A 181 -12.75 -0.11 -17.56
N LEU A 182 -12.13 -1.14 -18.15
CA LEU A 182 -12.26 -1.46 -19.57
C LEU A 182 -13.70 -1.83 -19.97
N ALA A 183 -14.42 -2.57 -19.13
CA ALA A 183 -15.82 -2.91 -19.38
C ALA A 183 -16.73 -1.68 -19.38
N LEU A 184 -16.47 -0.71 -18.49
CA LEU A 184 -17.16 0.58 -18.46
C LEU A 184 -16.85 1.40 -19.73
N GLU A 185 -15.58 1.52 -20.10
CA GLU A 185 -15.16 2.24 -21.31
C GLU A 185 -15.69 1.62 -22.60
N ALA A 186 -15.76 0.29 -22.69
CA ALA A 186 -16.34 -0.40 -23.84
C ALA A 186 -17.83 -0.07 -24.04
N LYS A 187 -18.53 0.31 -22.96
CA LYS A 187 -19.93 0.71 -23.01
C LYS A 187 -20.11 2.17 -23.40
N ASP A 188 -19.18 3.03 -23.01
CA ASP A 188 -19.22 4.46 -23.31
C ASP A 188 -17.92 4.88 -24.00
N GLU A 189 -17.90 4.79 -25.34
CA GLU A 189 -16.75 5.16 -26.20
C GLU A 189 -16.20 6.57 -25.90
N LYS A 190 -16.99 7.46 -25.25
CA LYS A 190 -16.60 8.83 -24.91
C LYS A 190 -15.89 8.95 -23.56
N THR A 191 -15.93 7.92 -22.72
CA THR A 191 -15.24 7.85 -21.44
C THR A 191 -13.85 7.23 -21.53
N HIS A 192 -13.38 6.87 -22.72
CA HIS A 192 -12.07 6.24 -22.89
C HIS A 192 -10.95 7.10 -22.29
N GLY A 193 -10.34 6.61 -21.22
CA GLY A 193 -9.32 7.31 -20.46
C GLY A 193 -9.82 8.42 -19.52
N HIS A 194 -11.13 8.70 -19.43
CA HIS A 194 -11.69 9.66 -18.47
C HIS A 194 -11.42 9.20 -17.04
N SER A 195 -11.88 8.00 -16.67
CA SER A 195 -11.71 7.45 -15.32
C SER A 195 -10.23 7.33 -14.95
N VAL A 196 -9.36 6.98 -15.91
CA VAL A 196 -7.90 6.93 -15.72
C VAL A 196 -7.33 8.32 -15.38
N LYS A 197 -7.76 9.38 -16.08
CA LYS A 197 -7.31 10.74 -15.78
C LYS A 197 -7.85 11.25 -14.44
N VAL A 198 -9.13 10.99 -14.15
CA VAL A 198 -9.75 11.32 -12.86
C VAL A 198 -8.97 10.65 -11.73
N ALA A 199 -8.70 9.35 -11.84
CA ALA A 199 -7.90 8.59 -10.89
C ALA A 199 -6.49 9.18 -10.72
N ARG A 200 -5.83 9.53 -11.83
CA ARG A 200 -4.48 10.13 -11.80
C ARG A 200 -4.47 11.48 -11.09
N PHE A 201 -5.41 12.37 -11.38
CA PHE A 201 -5.53 13.65 -10.66
C PHE A 201 -5.84 13.42 -9.18
N ALA A 202 -6.74 12.49 -8.87
CA ALA A 202 -7.14 12.19 -7.51
C ALA A 202 -5.98 11.66 -6.65
N LYS A 203 -5.15 10.76 -7.22
CA LYS A 203 -3.92 10.26 -6.60
C LYS A 203 -2.95 11.40 -6.26
N LEU A 204 -2.63 12.25 -7.24
CA LEU A 204 -1.68 13.36 -7.05
C LEU A 204 -2.20 14.39 -6.03
N ILE A 205 -3.52 14.63 -5.99
CA ILE A 205 -4.12 15.51 -4.99
C ILE A 205 -4.03 14.89 -3.59
N ALA A 206 -4.30 13.59 -3.45
CA ALA A 206 -4.18 12.89 -2.17
C ALA A 206 -2.72 12.94 -1.65
N GLU A 207 -1.74 12.74 -2.52
CA GLU A 207 -0.31 12.90 -2.22
C GLU A 207 0.01 14.34 -1.78
N GLU A 208 -0.46 15.35 -2.51
CA GLU A 208 -0.25 16.77 -2.16
C GLU A 208 -0.84 17.12 -0.79
N MET A 209 -1.96 16.49 -0.43
CA MET A 209 -2.64 16.67 0.84
C MET A 209 -2.01 15.87 1.99
N GLY A 210 -0.97 15.07 1.72
CA GLY A 210 -0.23 14.32 2.74
C GLY A 210 -0.96 13.09 3.28
N LEU A 211 -1.83 12.47 2.48
CA LEU A 211 -2.51 11.22 2.85
C LEU A 211 -1.51 10.06 2.91
N ALA A 212 -1.84 9.01 3.67
CA ALA A 212 -1.04 7.80 3.71
C ALA A 212 -1.22 6.96 2.42
N GLU A 213 -0.22 6.15 2.05
CA GLU A 213 -0.24 5.33 0.82
C GLU A 213 -1.54 4.50 0.66
N PRO A 214 -2.08 3.83 1.70
CA PRO A 214 -3.33 3.08 1.56
C PRO A 214 -4.54 3.96 1.22
N GLU A 215 -4.58 5.19 1.74
CA GLU A 215 -5.64 6.16 1.45
C GLU A 215 -5.50 6.72 0.02
N ILE A 216 -4.27 6.95 -0.43
CA ILE A 216 -3.96 7.38 -1.81
C ILE A 216 -4.44 6.33 -2.81
N GLU A 217 -4.13 5.05 -2.58
CA GLU A 217 -4.58 3.95 -3.45
C GLU A 217 -6.11 3.79 -3.42
N THR A 218 -6.74 3.97 -2.25
CA THR A 218 -8.21 3.98 -2.14
C THR A 218 -8.84 5.07 -3.01
N VAL A 219 -8.28 6.29 -2.99
CA VAL A 219 -8.75 7.42 -3.81
C VAL A 219 -8.51 7.16 -5.30
N TYR A 220 -7.36 6.58 -5.66
CA TYR A 220 -7.03 6.19 -7.02
C TYR A 220 -8.05 5.18 -7.58
N HIS A 221 -8.31 4.09 -6.86
CA HIS A 221 -9.31 3.09 -7.25
C HIS A 221 -10.72 3.66 -7.29
N GLY A 222 -11.06 4.56 -6.37
CA GLY A 222 -12.31 5.32 -6.41
C GLY A 222 -12.47 6.11 -7.71
N GLY A 223 -11.40 6.75 -8.19
CA GLY A 223 -11.43 7.47 -9.47
C GLY A 223 -11.63 6.56 -10.68
N LEU A 224 -11.06 5.35 -10.68
CA LEU A 224 -11.26 4.38 -11.76
C LEU A 224 -12.71 3.87 -11.82
N LEU A 225 -13.33 3.67 -10.65
CA LEU A 225 -14.61 2.98 -10.52
C LEU A 225 -15.81 3.89 -10.23
N HIS A 226 -15.62 5.21 -10.06
CA HIS A 226 -16.71 6.12 -9.65
C HIS A 226 -17.97 6.01 -10.51
N ASP A 227 -17.78 5.74 -11.81
CA ASP A 227 -18.83 5.64 -12.81
C ASP A 227 -19.30 4.21 -13.14
N ILE A 228 -18.80 3.18 -12.45
CA ILE A 228 -19.09 1.76 -12.76
C ILE A 228 -20.60 1.44 -12.79
N GLY A 229 -21.41 2.18 -12.05
CA GLY A 229 -22.86 2.05 -12.04
C GLY A 229 -23.56 2.38 -13.37
N LYS A 230 -22.86 3.04 -14.32
CA LYS A 230 -23.39 3.30 -15.67
C LYS A 230 -23.46 2.03 -16.54
N ILE A 231 -22.79 0.94 -16.15
CA ILE A 231 -22.78 -0.33 -16.90
C ILE A 231 -24.17 -0.94 -17.11
N GLY A 232 -25.16 -0.60 -16.26
CA GLY A 232 -26.55 -1.06 -16.38
C GLY A 232 -27.52 -0.07 -17.04
N MET A 233 -27.07 1.13 -17.42
CA MET A 233 -27.95 2.20 -17.93
C MET A 233 -28.22 2.11 -19.43
N ASN A 234 -29.32 2.71 -19.90
CA ASN A 234 -29.67 2.71 -21.33
C ASN A 234 -28.76 3.67 -22.12
N ASP A 235 -28.20 3.20 -23.23
CA ASP A 235 -27.25 3.93 -24.06
C ASP A 235 -27.83 5.23 -24.64
N ASP A 236 -29.12 5.24 -25.01
CA ASP A 236 -29.81 6.45 -25.53
C ASP A 236 -29.83 7.58 -24.48
N ILE A 237 -29.91 7.22 -23.19
CA ILE A 237 -29.90 8.20 -22.09
C ILE A 237 -28.46 8.72 -21.88
N LEU A 238 -27.47 7.82 -21.90
CA LEU A 238 -26.05 8.21 -21.78
C LEU A 238 -25.62 9.11 -22.93
N GLU A 239 -26.10 8.86 -24.15
CA GLU A 239 -25.81 9.67 -25.32
C GLU A 239 -26.35 11.10 -25.28
N ARG A 240 -27.46 11.32 -24.55
CA ARG A 240 -28.16 12.60 -24.40
C ARG A 240 -27.79 13.35 -23.11
N LEU A 241 -26.75 12.92 -22.40
CA LEU A 241 -26.26 13.59 -21.20
C LEU A 241 -26.06 15.10 -21.46
N GLY A 242 -26.78 15.93 -20.71
CA GLY A 242 -26.79 17.39 -20.87
C GLY A 242 -28.13 18.00 -21.32
N ILE A 243 -29.01 17.21 -21.95
CA ILE A 243 -30.33 17.64 -22.42
C ILE A 243 -31.46 16.71 -21.94
N LEU A 244 -31.23 16.06 -20.80
CA LEU A 244 -32.14 15.07 -20.21
C LEU A 244 -33.38 15.72 -19.58
N SER A 245 -34.50 15.03 -19.67
CA SER A 245 -35.68 15.32 -18.88
C SER A 245 -35.42 15.04 -17.39
N ARG A 246 -36.27 15.58 -16.50
CA ARG A 246 -36.15 15.32 -15.05
C ARG A 246 -36.17 13.82 -14.73
N LYS A 247 -37.04 13.05 -15.38
CA LYS A 247 -37.14 11.59 -15.17
C LYS A 247 -35.87 10.85 -15.58
N GLU A 248 -35.28 11.22 -16.72
CA GLU A 248 -34.00 10.63 -17.17
C GLU A 248 -32.85 11.03 -16.25
N MET A 249 -32.84 12.27 -15.75
CA MET A 249 -31.86 12.71 -14.76
C MET A 249 -31.95 11.91 -13.46
N ASP A 250 -33.15 11.61 -12.98
CA ASP A 250 -33.35 10.80 -11.78
C ASP A 250 -32.82 9.37 -11.95
N ILE A 251 -32.89 8.81 -13.17
CA ILE A 251 -32.28 7.51 -13.50
C ILE A 251 -30.75 7.61 -13.46
N ILE A 252 -30.16 8.63 -14.09
CA ILE A 252 -28.70 8.82 -14.08
C ILE A 252 -28.18 9.01 -12.67
N LYS A 253 -28.89 9.75 -11.80
CA LYS A 253 -28.51 9.95 -10.40
C LYS A 253 -28.43 8.66 -9.57
N GLN A 254 -28.92 7.54 -10.07
CA GLN A 254 -28.78 6.24 -9.40
C GLN A 254 -27.43 5.56 -9.62
N HIS A 255 -26.59 6.01 -10.58
CA HIS A 255 -25.32 5.30 -10.84
C HIS A 255 -24.36 5.24 -9.63
N PRO A 256 -24.30 6.22 -8.70
CA PRO A 256 -23.44 6.05 -7.52
C PRO A 256 -23.95 4.91 -6.62
N VAL A 257 -25.27 4.79 -6.47
CA VAL A 257 -25.92 3.73 -5.67
C VAL A 257 -25.74 2.36 -6.32
N ILE A 258 -25.93 2.28 -7.65
CA ILE A 258 -25.72 1.05 -8.42
C ILE A 258 -24.24 0.66 -8.38
N GLY A 259 -23.34 1.63 -8.54
CA GLY A 259 -21.90 1.42 -8.49
C GLY A 259 -21.45 0.86 -7.14
N ALA A 260 -21.90 1.49 -6.04
CA ALA A 260 -21.68 0.98 -4.69
C ALA A 260 -22.22 -0.46 -4.53
N ARG A 261 -23.41 -0.77 -5.05
CA ARG A 261 -23.97 -2.13 -5.00
C ARG A 261 -23.15 -3.15 -5.79
N ILE A 262 -22.56 -2.76 -6.91
CA ILE A 262 -21.70 -3.62 -7.74
C ILE A 262 -20.39 -3.92 -7.00
N THR A 263 -19.81 -2.93 -6.32
CA THR A 263 -18.50 -3.07 -5.68
C THR A 263 -18.56 -3.61 -4.26
N GLN A 264 -19.67 -3.44 -3.53
CA GLN A 264 -19.83 -3.85 -2.13
C GLN A 264 -19.56 -5.34 -1.83
N PRO A 265 -19.87 -6.31 -2.72
CA PRO A 265 -19.50 -7.72 -2.48
C PRO A 265 -17.99 -7.98 -2.51
N LEU A 266 -17.20 -7.06 -3.08
CA LEU A 266 -15.76 -7.17 -3.20
C LEU A 266 -15.13 -6.57 -1.95
N VAL A 267 -14.86 -7.41 -0.95
CA VAL A 267 -14.38 -6.98 0.39
C VAL A 267 -13.15 -6.07 0.32
N PHE A 268 -12.25 -6.30 -0.64
CA PHE A 268 -11.06 -5.49 -0.86
C PHE A 268 -11.34 -4.07 -1.40
N LEU A 269 -12.57 -3.76 -1.83
CA LEU A 269 -13.02 -2.43 -2.25
C LEU A 269 -13.88 -1.73 -1.19
N ASN A 270 -14.00 -2.27 0.03
CA ASN A 270 -14.88 -1.70 1.06
C ASN A 270 -14.60 -0.21 1.33
N ASP A 271 -13.34 0.20 1.35
CA ASP A 271 -12.95 1.60 1.55
C ASP A 271 -13.21 2.49 0.33
N VAL A 272 -13.34 1.88 -0.86
CA VAL A 272 -13.65 2.55 -2.13
C VAL A 272 -15.16 2.77 -2.29
N VAL A 273 -16.00 1.91 -1.71
CA VAL A 273 -17.47 1.97 -1.84
C VAL A 273 -18.05 3.35 -1.45
N PRO A 274 -17.67 3.98 -0.31
CA PRO A 274 -18.16 5.31 0.05
C PRO A 274 -17.73 6.41 -0.94
N LEU A 275 -16.57 6.25 -1.57
CA LEU A 275 -16.09 7.19 -2.59
C LEU A 275 -16.98 7.12 -3.83
N ILE A 276 -17.28 5.91 -4.30
CA ILE A 276 -18.21 5.69 -5.43
C ILE A 276 -19.60 6.19 -5.08
N LEU A 277 -20.11 5.93 -3.88
CA LEU A 277 -21.47 6.31 -3.50
C LEU A 277 -21.67 7.83 -3.44
N HIS A 278 -20.65 8.58 -2.98
CA HIS A 278 -20.79 9.98 -2.62
C HIS A 278 -20.02 10.96 -3.52
N HIS A 279 -19.41 10.52 -4.63
CA HIS A 279 -18.65 11.43 -5.51
C HIS A 279 -19.49 12.53 -6.20
N HIS A 280 -20.82 12.43 -6.13
CA HIS A 280 -21.77 13.48 -6.57
C HIS A 280 -22.43 14.25 -5.42
N GLU A 281 -21.99 14.04 -4.18
CA GLU A 281 -22.30 14.94 -3.09
C GLU A 281 -21.68 16.32 -3.34
N ARG A 282 -22.35 17.36 -2.85
CA ARG A 282 -21.91 18.75 -3.01
C ARG A 282 -21.58 19.32 -1.65
N PHE A 283 -20.51 20.11 -1.58
CA PHE A 283 -20.03 20.64 -0.30
C PHE A 283 -21.09 21.43 0.50
N ASP A 284 -22.08 22.02 -0.17
CA ASP A 284 -23.21 22.74 0.42
C ASP A 284 -24.37 21.84 0.93
N GLY A 285 -24.37 20.54 0.60
CA GLY A 285 -25.43 19.58 0.93
C GLY A 285 -26.54 19.46 -0.12
N THR A 286 -26.38 20.06 -1.31
CA THR A 286 -27.36 19.98 -2.40
C THR A 286 -27.10 18.85 -3.40
N GLY A 287 -26.14 17.98 -3.07
CA GLY A 287 -25.76 16.82 -3.88
C GLY A 287 -26.66 15.62 -3.67
N TYR A 288 -26.19 14.46 -4.12
CA TYR A 288 -26.89 13.18 -4.03
C TYR A 288 -25.88 12.04 -3.86
N PRO A 289 -26.29 10.86 -3.36
CA PRO A 289 -27.66 10.44 -3.04
C PRO A 289 -28.23 10.92 -1.69
N ASP A 290 -27.37 11.22 -0.72
CA ASP A 290 -27.77 11.40 0.69
C ASP A 290 -27.82 12.87 1.14
N GLY A 291 -27.28 13.79 0.33
CA GLY A 291 -27.26 15.22 0.63
C GLY A 291 -26.27 15.58 1.75
N LEU A 292 -25.17 14.84 1.84
CA LEU A 292 -24.11 15.07 2.81
C LEU A 292 -23.48 16.44 2.61
N LYS A 293 -23.13 17.12 3.72
CA LYS A 293 -22.62 18.49 3.70
C LYS A 293 -21.21 18.61 4.27
N GLY A 294 -20.37 19.39 3.58
CA GLY A 294 -19.03 19.74 4.02
C GLY A 294 -18.18 18.51 4.33
N LYS A 295 -17.67 18.43 5.56
CA LYS A 295 -16.79 17.34 6.00
C LYS A 295 -17.52 16.01 6.31
N ALA A 296 -18.86 15.99 6.27
CA ALA A 296 -19.61 14.73 6.35
C ALA A 296 -19.42 13.89 5.07
N ILE A 297 -19.06 14.51 3.95
CA ILE A 297 -18.70 13.83 2.71
C ILE A 297 -17.30 13.21 2.89
N PRO A 298 -17.11 11.91 2.61
CA PRO A 298 -15.79 11.28 2.64
C PRO A 298 -14.75 12.10 1.88
N LEU A 299 -13.53 12.23 2.42
CA LEU A 299 -12.50 13.07 1.82
C LEU A 299 -12.21 12.63 0.38
N GLY A 300 -12.04 11.33 0.15
CA GLY A 300 -11.85 10.80 -1.20
C GLY A 300 -12.98 11.16 -2.15
N ALA A 301 -14.24 11.11 -1.71
CA ALA A 301 -15.39 11.48 -2.55
C ALA A 301 -15.33 12.96 -2.96
N ARG A 302 -14.97 13.86 -2.03
CA ARG A 302 -14.75 15.28 -2.33
C ARG A 302 -13.61 15.51 -3.32
N ILE A 303 -12.55 14.68 -3.26
CA ILE A 303 -11.45 14.71 -4.24
C ILE A 303 -11.99 14.32 -5.62
N LEU A 304 -12.71 13.20 -5.71
CA LEU A 304 -13.29 12.72 -6.96
C LEU A 304 -14.25 13.74 -7.59
N THR A 305 -15.09 14.42 -6.80
CA THR A 305 -15.99 15.47 -7.30
C THR A 305 -15.24 16.60 -8.01
N VAL A 306 -14.08 17.02 -7.48
CA VAL A 306 -13.25 18.06 -8.10
C VAL A 306 -12.57 17.52 -9.37
N CYS A 307 -12.00 16.31 -9.30
CA CYS A 307 -11.30 15.69 -10.43
C CYS A 307 -12.23 15.41 -11.62
N ASP A 308 -13.39 14.81 -11.39
CA ASP A 308 -14.40 14.53 -12.44
C ASP A 308 -14.87 15.83 -13.08
N ALA A 309 -15.23 16.84 -12.28
CA ALA A 309 -15.67 18.13 -12.80
C ALA A 309 -14.58 18.80 -13.64
N PHE A 310 -13.34 18.81 -13.18
CA PHE A 310 -12.22 19.40 -13.88
C PHE A 310 -11.89 18.68 -15.19
N GLU A 311 -11.81 17.34 -15.18
CA GLU A 311 -11.55 16.56 -16.39
C GLU A 311 -12.68 16.75 -17.40
N THR A 312 -13.93 16.64 -16.95
CA THR A 312 -15.13 16.86 -17.78
C THR A 312 -15.11 18.24 -18.44
N MET A 313 -14.75 19.30 -17.70
CA MET A 313 -14.67 20.67 -18.25
C MET A 313 -13.66 20.77 -19.40
N LEU A 314 -12.47 20.17 -19.24
CA LEU A 314 -11.40 20.22 -20.24
C LEU A 314 -11.66 19.29 -21.43
N ALA A 315 -12.22 18.11 -21.20
CA ALA A 315 -12.52 17.14 -22.22
C ALA A 315 -13.73 17.53 -23.08
N GLY A 316 -14.67 18.30 -22.53
CA GLY A 316 -15.95 18.61 -23.17
C GLY A 316 -16.86 17.38 -23.27
N ARG A 317 -18.08 17.56 -23.81
CA ARG A 317 -19.06 16.48 -24.05
C ARG A 317 -19.74 16.68 -25.41
N LYS A 318 -20.49 15.68 -25.91
CA LYS A 318 -21.21 15.72 -27.22
C LYS A 318 -22.00 17.03 -27.43
N HIS A 319 -22.58 17.57 -26.35
CA HIS A 319 -23.39 18.79 -26.36
C HIS A 319 -22.71 20.03 -25.76
N PHE A 320 -21.48 19.89 -25.23
CA PHE A 320 -20.75 20.98 -24.59
C PHE A 320 -19.32 21.05 -25.10
N ALA A 321 -18.94 22.19 -25.68
CA ALA A 321 -17.58 22.41 -26.15
C ALA A 321 -16.57 22.29 -24.99
N LYS A 322 -15.33 21.90 -25.33
CA LYS A 322 -14.19 21.92 -24.41
C LYS A 322 -14.02 23.32 -23.83
N MET A 323 -13.88 23.40 -22.51
CA MET A 323 -13.60 24.65 -21.82
C MET A 323 -12.10 24.96 -21.90
N LYS A 324 -11.74 26.23 -22.04
CA LYS A 324 -10.34 26.64 -21.89
C LYS A 324 -9.91 26.41 -20.44
N PHE A 325 -8.63 26.13 -20.24
CA PHE A 325 -8.10 25.88 -18.91
C PHE A 325 -8.39 27.03 -17.94
N GLU A 326 -8.22 28.28 -18.38
CA GLU A 326 -8.47 29.47 -17.55
C GLU A 326 -9.93 29.56 -17.11
N ASP A 327 -10.86 29.19 -17.99
CA ASP A 327 -12.30 29.19 -17.69
C ASP A 327 -12.66 28.06 -16.71
N ALA A 328 -12.00 26.89 -16.82
CA ALA A 328 -12.19 25.77 -15.88
C ALA A 328 -11.72 26.15 -14.47
N VAL A 329 -10.58 26.83 -14.35
CA VAL A 329 -10.07 27.38 -13.08
C VAL A 329 -11.07 28.35 -12.45
N VAL A 330 -11.64 29.26 -13.25
CA VAL A 330 -12.66 30.21 -12.78
C VAL A 330 -13.92 29.48 -12.31
N ASN A 331 -14.38 28.46 -13.04
CA ASN A 331 -15.57 27.68 -12.65
C ASN A 331 -15.37 26.92 -11.34
N LEU A 332 -14.22 26.26 -11.17
CA LEU A 332 -13.88 25.60 -9.90
C LEU A 332 -13.88 26.60 -8.74
N HIS A 333 -13.29 27.79 -8.94
CA HIS A 333 -13.27 28.82 -7.91
C HIS A 333 -14.67 29.33 -7.55
N GLN A 334 -15.52 29.59 -8.54
CA GLN A 334 -16.90 30.02 -8.31
C GLN A 334 -17.72 28.94 -7.58
N GLY A 335 -17.42 27.67 -7.82
CA GLY A 335 -18.04 26.54 -7.13
C GLY A 335 -17.50 26.28 -5.72
N ALA A 336 -16.46 26.99 -5.25
CA ALA A 336 -15.87 26.78 -3.93
C ALA A 336 -16.89 27.02 -2.81
N LYS A 337 -16.87 26.16 -1.78
CA LYS A 337 -17.83 26.10 -0.65
C LYS A 337 -19.28 25.76 -1.02
N HIS A 338 -19.60 25.66 -2.31
CA HIS A 338 -20.91 25.27 -2.81
C HIS A 338 -20.85 23.84 -3.36
N GLN A 339 -20.24 23.68 -4.53
CA GLN A 339 -20.02 22.37 -5.13
C GLN A 339 -18.78 21.69 -4.54
N PHE A 340 -17.69 22.45 -4.38
CA PHE A 340 -16.37 21.91 -4.16
C PHE A 340 -15.79 22.32 -2.81
N ASP A 341 -14.99 21.43 -2.22
CA ASP A 341 -14.14 21.77 -1.08
C ASP A 341 -13.00 22.70 -1.53
N PRO A 342 -12.87 23.90 -0.95
CA PRO A 342 -11.80 24.83 -1.31
C PRO A 342 -10.39 24.27 -1.14
N ASN A 343 -10.14 23.44 -0.12
CA ASN A 343 -8.81 22.91 0.15
C ASN A 343 -8.35 21.95 -0.96
N ILE A 344 -9.28 21.22 -1.57
CA ILE A 344 -9.01 20.28 -2.66
C ILE A 344 -8.74 21.03 -3.96
N ILE A 345 -9.45 22.14 -4.19
CA ILE A 345 -9.14 23.05 -5.31
C ILE A 345 -7.70 23.58 -5.19
N ASP A 346 -7.30 23.99 -3.99
CA ASP A 346 -5.95 24.51 -3.74
C ASP A 346 -4.87 23.43 -3.93
N ALA A 347 -5.15 22.20 -3.52
CA ALA A 347 -4.29 21.05 -3.76
C ALA A 347 -4.17 20.73 -5.27
N LEU A 348 -5.28 20.70 -6.02
CA LEU A 348 -5.28 20.52 -7.47
C LEU A 348 -4.37 21.56 -8.16
N PHE A 349 -4.49 22.83 -7.79
CA PHE A 349 -3.66 23.88 -8.40
C PHE A 349 -2.18 23.77 -8.02
N SER A 350 -1.88 23.29 -6.82
CA SER A 350 -0.50 23.01 -6.41
C SER A 350 0.09 21.85 -7.23
N VAL A 351 -0.68 20.78 -7.44
CA VAL A 351 -0.31 19.66 -8.33
C VAL A 351 -0.05 20.15 -9.75
N LEU A 352 -0.95 20.95 -10.32
CA LEU A 352 -0.80 21.47 -11.69
C LEU A 352 0.39 22.43 -11.87
N LEU A 353 0.81 23.11 -10.80
CA LEU A 353 2.03 23.93 -10.80
C LEU A 353 3.30 23.08 -10.74
N LYS A 354 3.28 21.95 -10.01
CA LYS A 354 4.39 21.00 -9.92
C LYS A 354 4.55 20.18 -11.21
N TYR A 355 3.43 19.80 -11.81
CA TYR A 355 3.35 18.89 -12.97
C TYR A 355 2.59 19.53 -14.15
N PRO A 356 3.13 20.59 -14.77
CA PRO A 356 2.45 21.31 -15.86
C PRO A 356 2.22 20.47 -17.12
N GLU A 357 2.99 19.40 -17.32
CA GLU A 357 2.84 18.44 -18.42
C GLU A 357 1.51 17.69 -18.41
N LEU A 358 0.84 17.60 -17.25
CA LEU A 358 -0.48 16.99 -17.12
C LEU A 358 -1.55 17.70 -17.95
N LEU A 359 -1.33 18.98 -18.27
CA LEU A 359 -2.32 19.80 -18.95
C LEU A 359 -2.42 19.50 -20.45
N GLN A 360 -1.40 18.93 -21.11
CA GLN A 360 -1.35 18.72 -22.57
C GLN A 360 -1.89 19.92 -23.40
N VAL A 361 -1.84 21.15 -22.86
CA VAL A 361 -2.37 22.34 -23.53
C VAL A 361 -1.28 22.93 -24.41
N ASN A 362 -1.56 23.05 -25.70
CA ASN A 362 -0.79 23.88 -26.63
C ASN A 362 -0.85 25.35 -26.16
N GLY A 363 0.14 25.77 -25.35
CA GLY A 363 0.19 27.12 -24.76
C GLY A 363 0.52 27.16 -23.25
N SER A 364 1.39 26.28 -22.77
CA SER A 364 1.74 26.09 -21.35
C SER A 364 2.06 27.37 -20.55
N GLY A 365 2.59 28.41 -21.20
CA GLY A 365 2.90 29.69 -20.53
C GLY A 365 1.68 30.48 -20.02
N SER A 366 0.53 30.43 -20.71
CA SER A 366 -0.69 31.13 -20.27
C SER A 366 -1.30 30.44 -19.05
N ALA A 367 -1.41 29.11 -19.11
CA ALA A 367 -1.97 28.28 -18.04
C ALA A 367 -1.14 28.39 -16.74
N GLN A 368 0.19 28.33 -16.83
CA GLN A 368 1.07 28.51 -15.67
C GLN A 368 0.98 29.92 -15.07
N ASN A 369 0.89 30.96 -15.92
CA ASN A 369 0.72 32.32 -15.44
C ASN A 369 -0.65 32.53 -14.78
N CYS A 370 -1.70 31.88 -15.29
CA CYS A 370 -3.03 31.88 -14.66
C CYS A 370 -2.98 31.24 -13.26
N LEU A 371 -2.39 30.05 -13.15
CA LEU A 371 -2.20 29.35 -11.87
C LEU A 371 -1.36 30.16 -10.87
N ARG A 372 -0.23 30.75 -11.31
CA ARG A 372 0.63 31.57 -10.44
C ARG A 372 -0.08 32.82 -9.93
N ARG A 373 -0.79 33.55 -10.80
CA ARG A 373 -1.60 34.72 -10.42
C ARG A 373 -2.69 34.34 -9.43
N TYR A 374 -3.28 33.17 -9.60
CA TYR A 374 -4.30 32.66 -8.70
C TYR A 374 -3.72 32.29 -7.32
N LYS A 375 -2.57 31.60 -7.27
CA LYS A 375 -1.87 31.30 -6.01
C LYS A 375 -1.43 32.55 -5.26
N GLN A 376 -0.99 33.61 -5.96
CA GLN A 376 -0.70 34.91 -5.35
C GLN A 376 -1.96 35.54 -4.73
N LYS A 377 -3.08 35.56 -5.45
CA LYS A 377 -4.36 36.08 -4.92
C LYS A 377 -4.89 35.28 -3.72
N LEU A 378 -4.58 33.99 -3.62
CA LEU A 378 -4.92 33.16 -2.47
C LEU A 378 -4.03 33.47 -1.26
N HIS A 379 -2.72 33.63 -1.45
CA HIS A 379 -1.80 34.06 -0.40
C HIS A 379 -2.16 35.44 0.16
N ASP A 380 -2.56 36.37 -0.71
CA ASP A 380 -3.00 37.70 -0.28
C ASP A 380 -4.32 37.68 0.50
N ARG A 381 -5.15 36.63 0.34
CA ARG A 381 -6.38 36.41 1.13
C ARG A 381 -6.15 35.63 2.42
N SER A 382 -5.17 34.73 2.47
CA SER A 382 -4.77 34.04 3.71
C SER A 382 -3.92 34.91 4.65
N GLY A 383 -3.41 36.05 4.17
CA GLY A 383 -2.87 37.13 4.99
C GLY A 383 -3.89 37.91 5.83
N LEU A 384 -5.19 37.64 5.67
CA LEU A 384 -6.27 38.10 6.55
C LEU A 384 -6.76 36.95 7.44
N ALA A 385 -5.86 36.40 8.26
CA ALA A 385 -6.27 35.65 9.46
C ALA A 385 -6.59 36.65 10.58
N PRO A 386 -7.60 36.38 11.43
CA PRO A 386 -8.16 37.35 12.38
C PRO A 386 -7.13 37.69 13.46
N SER A 387 -6.83 38.98 13.59
CA SER A 387 -6.33 39.51 14.85
C SER A 387 -7.48 39.49 15.87
N MET A 388 -7.18 38.98 17.07
CA MET A 388 -8.06 38.81 18.24
C MET A 388 -9.10 37.68 18.06
N PHE A 389 -9.11 36.64 18.87
CA PHE A 389 -9.13 36.65 20.34
C PHE A 389 -8.24 35.56 20.95
N ILE A 390 -7.75 35.87 22.16
CA ILE A 390 -7.16 34.98 23.17
C ILE A 390 -8.12 33.83 23.50
#